data_AF-A0A2I0PGG6-F1
#
_entry.id   AF-A0A2I0PGG6-F1
#
_cell.length_a   1.000
_cell.length_b   1.000
_cell.length_c   1.000
_cell.angle_alpha   90.00
_cell.angle_beta   90.00
_cell.angle_gamma   90.00
#
_symmetry.space_group_name_H-M   'P 1'
#
loop_
_entity.id
_entity.type
_entity.pdbx_description
1 polymer ?
#
loop_
_entity_poly.entity_id
_entity_poly.type
_entity_poly.pdbx_seq_one_letter_code
_entity_poly.pdbx_strand_id
1 'polypeptide(L)'
;MLTKKEFADGIYNVLTPFDLYEKMSKIITPEKHPGVFINYGNGHFVIAHEKFNDGLSISTDGLGVWVITVLEAAPDNSYQYSDRVHRTENTETVSRAIAALLINWSESANQQ
;
A
#
# COMPACT_ATOMS: atom_id res chain seq x y z
N MET A 1 17.16 1.72 3.96
CA MET A 1 15.98 0.99 3.46
C MET A 1 15.55 0.01 4.54
N LEU A 2 14.27 -0.01 4.92
CA LEU A 2 13.77 -0.96 5.90
C LEU A 2 13.72 -2.36 5.29
N THR A 3 14.03 -3.39 6.07
CA THR A 3 13.86 -4.79 5.69
C THR A 3 12.38 -5.15 5.60
N LYS A 4 12.08 -6.22 4.86
CA LYS A 4 10.72 -6.79 4.75
C LYS A 4 10.04 -6.99 6.11
N LYS A 5 10.81 -7.43 7.11
CA LYS A 5 10.34 -7.65 8.47
C LYS A 5 10.03 -6.34 9.19
N GLU A 6 10.93 -5.37 9.12
CA GLU A 6 10.72 -4.05 9.76
C GLU A 6 9.48 -3.34 9.20
N PHE A 7 9.21 -3.47 7.90
CA PHE A 7 7.97 -2.97 7.32
C PHE A 7 6.73 -3.70 7.85
N ALA A 8 6.75 -5.04 7.87
CA ALA A 8 5.59 -5.82 8.29
C ALA A 8 5.27 -5.63 9.79
N ASP A 9 6.29 -5.63 10.64
CA ASP A 9 6.15 -5.41 12.09
C ASP A 9 5.62 -3.99 12.38
N GLY A 10 6.02 -3.03 11.55
CA GLY A 10 5.48 -1.67 11.55
C GLY A 10 3.99 -1.62 11.22
N ILE A 11 3.43 -2.53 10.42
CA ILE A 11 2.04 -2.45 9.96
C ILE A 11 1.10 -3.32 10.81
N TYR A 12 1.57 -4.43 11.37
CA TYR A 12 0.74 -5.49 11.98
C TYR A 12 -0.29 -5.04 13.04
N ASN A 13 -0.03 -3.96 13.79
CA ASN A 13 -0.90 -3.49 14.87
C ASN A 13 -1.93 -2.41 14.46
N VAL A 14 -2.36 -2.38 13.19
CA VAL A 14 -3.37 -1.42 12.69
C VAL A 14 -4.75 -2.05 12.66
N LEU A 15 -5.76 -1.29 13.09
CA LEU A 15 -7.15 -1.77 13.23
C LEU A 15 -8.06 -1.25 12.12
N THR A 16 -7.71 -0.12 11.50
CA THR A 16 -8.50 0.50 10.43
C THR A 16 -7.62 0.97 9.27
N PRO A 17 -8.18 1.20 8.07
CA PRO A 17 -7.47 1.86 6.97
C PRO A 17 -6.94 3.26 7.34
N PHE A 18 -7.61 3.97 8.26
CA PHE A 18 -7.13 5.25 8.76
C PHE A 18 -5.90 5.08 9.66
N ASP A 19 -5.90 4.14 10.61
CA ASP A 19 -4.72 3.86 11.46
C ASP A 19 -3.52 3.44 10.60
N LEU A 20 -3.79 2.66 9.55
CA LEU A 20 -2.79 2.28 8.55
C LEU A 20 -2.21 3.52 7.87
N TYR A 21 -3.04 4.45 7.40
CA TYR A 21 -2.57 5.72 6.83
C TYR A 21 -1.73 6.53 7.83
N GLU A 22 -2.21 6.73 9.06
CA GLU A 22 -1.47 7.49 10.09
C GLU A 22 -0.12 6.87 10.43
N LYS A 23 -0.03 5.54 10.41
CA LYS A 23 1.22 4.84 10.68
C LYS A 23 2.16 4.90 9.48
N MET A 24 1.64 4.67 8.27
CA MET A 24 2.43 4.68 7.05
C MET A 24 2.93 6.08 6.70
N SER A 25 2.20 7.15 7.01
CA SER A 25 2.67 8.54 6.80
C SER A 25 3.90 8.91 7.63
N LYS A 26 4.16 8.19 8.73
CA LYS A 26 5.37 8.35 9.55
C LYS A 26 6.55 7.53 9.01
N ILE A 27 6.28 6.46 8.27
CA ILE A 27 7.29 5.52 7.76
C ILE A 27 7.70 5.90 6.33
N ILE A 28 6.73 6.19 5.48
CA ILE A 28 6.88 6.58 4.08
C ILE A 28 7.09 8.09 4.04
N THR A 29 8.34 8.52 4.07
CA THR A 29 8.74 9.90 3.82
C THR A 29 9.33 10.04 2.41
N PRO A 30 9.20 11.20 1.74
CA PRO A 30 9.78 11.43 0.41
C PRO A 30 11.29 11.19 0.34
N GLU A 31 12.00 11.46 1.44
CA GLU A 31 13.45 11.26 1.55
C GLU A 31 13.84 9.79 1.55
N LYS A 32 13.04 8.92 2.19
CA LYS A 32 13.31 7.48 2.30
C LYS A 32 12.70 6.68 1.16
N HIS A 33 11.61 7.16 0.59
CA HIS A 33 10.82 6.50 -0.44
C HIS A 33 10.42 7.52 -1.51
N PRO A 34 11.38 8.01 -2.31
CA PRO A 34 11.10 9.00 -3.34
C PRO A 34 10.08 8.45 -4.34
N GLY A 35 9.11 9.28 -4.74
CA GLY A 35 8.07 8.91 -5.69
C GLY A 35 6.92 8.07 -5.13
N VAL A 36 7.03 7.54 -3.90
CA VAL A 36 5.89 6.89 -3.22
C VAL A 36 4.95 7.95 -2.67
N PHE A 37 3.67 7.82 -2.95
CA PHE A 37 2.62 8.62 -2.34
C PHE A 37 1.59 7.73 -1.66
N ILE A 38 1.06 8.23 -0.55
CA ILE A 38 -0.03 7.61 0.18
C ILE A 38 -1.15 8.61 0.41
N ASN A 39 -2.38 8.12 0.49
CA ASN A 39 -3.53 8.95 0.79
C ASN A 39 -4.56 8.17 1.63
N TYR A 40 -5.45 8.89 2.29
CA TYR A 40 -6.65 8.34 2.90
C TYR A 40 -7.88 9.14 2.50
N GLY A 41 -8.90 8.45 2.01
CA GLY A 41 -10.17 9.07 1.63
C GLY A 41 -11.25 8.03 1.39
N ASN A 42 -12.50 8.38 1.72
CA ASN A 42 -13.67 7.51 1.54
C ASN A 42 -13.53 6.11 2.19
N GLY A 43 -12.76 5.99 3.28
CA GLY A 43 -12.51 4.70 3.95
C GLY A 43 -11.41 3.85 3.32
N HIS A 44 -10.70 4.37 2.32
CA HIS A 44 -9.60 3.69 1.66
C HIS A 44 -8.26 4.32 2.05
N PHE A 45 -7.31 3.48 2.46
CA PHE A 45 -5.89 3.79 2.39
C PHE A 45 -5.38 3.46 0.99
N VAL A 46 -4.71 4.41 0.35
CA VAL A 46 -4.16 4.25 -0.99
C VAL A 46 -2.65 4.41 -0.92
N ILE A 47 -1.92 3.56 -1.64
CA ILE A 47 -0.48 3.64 -1.85
C ILE A 47 -0.15 3.39 -3.31
N ALA A 48 0.67 4.24 -3.90
CA ALA A 48 1.08 4.16 -5.30
C ALA A 48 2.42 4.90 -5.52
N HIS A 49 2.97 4.81 -6.73
CA HIS A 49 4.27 5.38 -7.07
C HIS A 49 4.26 6.18 -8.37
N GLU A 50 5.02 7.26 -8.46
CA GLU A 50 5.00 8.17 -9.63
C GLU A 50 5.56 7.52 -10.92
N LYS A 51 6.44 6.52 -10.80
CA LYS A 51 7.12 5.84 -11.93
C LYS A 51 6.69 4.40 -12.18
N PHE A 52 5.92 3.79 -11.27
CA PHE A 52 5.48 2.41 -11.43
C PHE A 52 3.99 2.40 -11.74
N ASN A 53 3.52 1.34 -12.42
CA ASN A 53 2.17 1.27 -12.95
C ASN A 53 1.20 0.53 -12.03
N ASP A 54 1.64 0.16 -10.83
CA ASP A 54 0.87 -0.59 -9.85
C ASP A 54 0.76 0.16 -8.52
N GLY A 55 -0.27 -0.17 -7.75
CA GLY A 55 -0.53 0.38 -6.42
C GLY A 55 -1.53 -0.48 -5.67
N LEU A 56 -1.90 -0.07 -4.46
CA LEU A 56 -2.92 -0.73 -3.65
C LEU A 56 -3.92 0.28 -3.09
N SER A 57 -5.19 -0.10 -3.10
CA SER A 57 -6.25 0.50 -2.30
C SER A 57 -6.72 -0.52 -1.28
N ILE A 58 -6.66 -0.16 0.00
CA ILE A 58 -6.94 -1.02 1.13
C ILE A 58 -8.09 -0.41 1.93
N SER A 59 -9.12 -1.20 2.14
CA SER A 59 -10.30 -0.82 2.93
C SER A 59 -10.74 -2.00 3.79
N THR A 60 -11.81 -1.82 4.56
CA THR A 60 -12.54 -2.91 5.21
C THR A 60 -13.96 -2.94 4.68
N ASP A 61 -14.54 -4.12 4.54
CA ASP A 61 -15.97 -4.23 4.29
C ASP A 61 -16.79 -3.93 5.58
N GLY A 62 -18.12 -3.96 5.46
CA GLY A 62 -19.03 -3.69 6.58
C GLY A 62 -18.98 -4.73 7.71
N LEU A 63 -18.20 -5.81 7.56
CA LEU A 63 -18.00 -6.87 8.55
C LEU A 63 -16.57 -6.85 9.13
N GLY A 64 -15.74 -5.91 8.71
CA GLY A 64 -14.34 -5.79 9.16
C GLY A 64 -13.36 -6.68 8.39
N VAL A 65 -13.76 -7.28 7.27
CA VAL A 65 -12.85 -8.01 6.38
C VAL A 65 -12.04 -7.02 5.57
N TRP A 66 -10.72 -7.17 5.56
CA TRP A 66 -9.84 -6.34 4.74
C TRP A 66 -10.07 -6.63 3.26
N VAL A 67 -10.18 -5.56 2.46
CA VAL A 67 -10.30 -5.59 1.01
C VAL A 67 -9.07 -4.89 0.44
N ILE A 68 -8.22 -5.67 -0.23
CA ILE A 68 -7.01 -5.20 -0.91
C ILE A 68 -7.30 -5.21 -2.41
N THR A 69 -7.32 -4.05 -3.05
CA THR A 69 -7.54 -3.92 -4.50
C THR A 69 -6.27 -3.41 -5.15
N VAL A 70 -5.82 -4.09 -6.21
CA VAL A 70 -4.70 -3.61 -7.01
C VAL A 70 -5.15 -2.39 -7.81
N LEU A 71 -4.33 -1.35 -7.79
CA LEU A 71 -4.48 -0.18 -8.65
C LEU A 71 -3.58 -0.32 -9.86
N GLU A 72 -4.04 0.18 -10.99
CA GLU A 72 -3.29 0.20 -12.24
C GLU A 72 -3.21 1.63 -12.76
N ALA A 73 -2.05 2.02 -13.27
CA ALA A 73 -1.88 3.31 -13.93
C ALA A 73 -2.66 3.32 -15.25
N ALA A 74 -3.46 4.37 -15.42
CA ALA A 74 -4.14 4.69 -16.67
C ALA A 74 -3.22 5.53 -17.58
N PRO A 75 -3.54 5.66 -18.88
CA PRO A 75 -2.70 6.39 -19.84
C PRO A 75 -2.48 7.88 -19.52
N ASP A 76 -3.32 8.46 -18.66
CA ASP A 76 -3.21 9.83 -18.17
C ASP A 76 -2.40 9.96 -16.87
N ASN A 77 -1.69 8.90 -16.48
CA ASN A 77 -0.95 8.77 -15.21
C ASN A 77 -1.83 8.84 -13.95
N SER A 78 -3.16 8.76 -14.08
CA SER A 78 -4.04 8.51 -12.94
C SER A 78 -4.02 7.03 -12.56
N TYR A 79 -4.53 6.71 -11.37
CA TYR A 79 -4.71 5.32 -10.93
C TYR A 79 -6.18 4.94 -10.94
N GLN A 80 -6.47 3.78 -11.52
CA GLN A 80 -7.81 3.19 -11.54
C GLN A 80 -7.83 1.87 -10.76
N TYR A 81 -9.01 1.52 -10.24
CA TYR A 81 -9.24 0.23 -9.62
C TYR A 81 -9.22 -0.86 -10.69
N SER A 82 -8.45 -1.91 -10.45
CA SER A 82 -8.52 -3.14 -11.24
C SER A 82 -9.56 -4.11 -10.68
N ASP A 83 -9.90 -5.14 -11.45
CA ASP A 83 -10.74 -6.26 -10.99
C ASP A 83 -10.01 -7.21 -10.02
N ARG A 84 -8.71 -6.97 -9.76
CA ARG A 84 -7.88 -7.82 -8.89
C ARG A 84 -8.08 -7.43 -7.43
N VAL A 85 -9.04 -8.10 -6.80
CA VAL A 85 -9.40 -7.89 -5.39
C VAL A 85 -9.08 -9.12 -4.55
N HIS A 86 -8.41 -8.91 -3.42
CA HIS A 86 -8.16 -9.93 -2.39
C HIS A 86 -8.86 -9.55 -1.09
N ARG A 87 -9.49 -10.52 -0.44
CA ARG A 87 -10.21 -10.34 0.83
C ARG A 87 -9.62 -11.23 1.91
N THR A 88 -9.47 -10.69 3.12
CA THR A 88 -8.83 -11.40 4.23
C THR A 88 -9.25 -10.85 5.58
N GLU A 89 -9.43 -11.71 6.57
CA GLU A 89 -9.62 -11.31 7.97
C GLU A 89 -8.28 -11.07 8.68
N ASN A 90 -7.17 -11.45 8.05
CA ASN A 90 -5.85 -11.38 8.67
C ASN A 90 -5.13 -10.08 8.28
N THR A 91 -4.92 -9.20 9.25
CA THR A 91 -4.12 -7.96 9.12
C THR A 91 -2.71 -8.24 8.60
N GLU A 92 -2.13 -9.40 8.92
CA GLU A 92 -0.81 -9.80 8.42
C GLU A 92 -0.75 -9.85 6.88
N THR A 93 -1.84 -10.26 6.24
CA THR A 93 -1.93 -10.31 4.77
C THR A 93 -1.83 -8.90 4.18
N VAL A 94 -2.47 -7.91 4.81
CA VAL A 94 -2.38 -6.49 4.42
C VAL A 94 -0.95 -6.00 4.56
N SER A 95 -0.31 -6.24 5.72
CA SER A 95 1.09 -5.89 5.96
C SER A 95 2.03 -6.48 4.92
N ARG A 96 1.86 -7.76 4.58
CA ARG A 96 2.68 -8.47 3.60
C ARG A 96 2.46 -7.94 2.17
N ALA A 97 1.24 -7.57 1.81
CA ALA A 97 0.94 -7.00 0.50
C ALA A 97 1.64 -5.64 0.30
N ILE A 98 1.54 -4.74 1.29
CA ILE A 98 2.23 -3.44 1.24
C ILE A 98 3.75 -3.63 1.22
N ALA A 99 4.29 -4.50 2.09
CA ALA A 99 5.72 -4.75 2.12
C ALA A 99 6.23 -5.32 0.80
N ALA A 100 5.50 -6.26 0.18
CA ALA A 100 5.86 -6.82 -1.12
C ALA A 100 5.87 -5.76 -2.23
N LEU A 101 4.87 -4.87 -2.24
CA LEU A 101 4.79 -3.75 -3.19
C LEU A 101 6.01 -2.83 -3.08
N LEU A 102 6.31 -2.35 -1.87
CA LEU A 102 7.44 -1.45 -1.61
C LEU A 102 8.79 -2.08 -1.97
N ILE A 103 8.96 -3.38 -1.69
CA ILE A 103 10.17 -4.12 -2.07
C ILE A 103 10.30 -4.22 -3.57
N ASN A 104 9.22 -4.56 -4.28
CA ASN A 104 9.23 -4.68 -5.74
C ASN A 104 9.65 -3.34 -6.40
N TRP A 105 9.10 -2.22 -5.94
CA TRP A 105 9.50 -0.90 -6.41
C TRP A 105 10.97 -0.59 -6.13
N SER A 106 11.43 -0.92 -4.93
CA SER A 106 12.83 -0.74 -4.57
C SER A 106 13.77 -1.57 -5.44
N GLU A 107 13.44 -2.85 -5.69
CA GLU A 107 14.27 -3.73 -6.50
C GLU A 107 14.29 -3.27 -7.96
N SER A 108 13.14 -2.85 -8.48
CA SER A 108 13.00 -2.32 -9.84
C SER A 108 13.77 -1.01 -10.04
N ALA A 109 13.80 -0.13 -9.03
CA ALA A 109 14.56 1.13 -9.09
C ALA A 109 16.08 0.92 -9.10
N ASN A 110 16.58 -0.17 -8.52
CA ASN A 110 18.02 -0.50 -8.51
C ASN A 110 18.51 -1.14 -9.81
N GLN A 111 17.61 -1.51 -10.71
CA GLN A 111 17.93 -2.12 -12.02
C GLN A 111 17.91 -1.10 -13.17
N GLN A 112 17.49 0.14 -12.92
CA GLN A 112 17.45 1.27 -13.87
C GLN A 112 18.68 2.16 -13.71
#